data_AF-A0A916I348-F1
#
_entry.id   AF-A0A916I348-F1
#
_cell.length_a   1.000
_cell.length_b   1.000
_cell.length_c   1.000
_cell.angle_alpha   90.00
_cell.angle_beta   90.00
_cell.angle_gamma   90.00
#
_symmetry.space_group_name_H-M   'P 1'
#
loop_
_entity.id
_entity.type
_entity.pdbx_description
1 polymer ?
#
loop_
_entity_poly.entity_id
_entity_poly.type
_entity_poly.pdbx_seq_one_letter_code
_entity_poly.pdbx_strand_id
1 'polypeptide(L)'
;MSNISRRDFLKVGGAAATALAVGQFIPAPVAQAARDAGHLNAQGDGEIATMCEMCVWRCGVLAKVVNGKVVKLDGNPDHPHSNGKLCPRGQAGLATTYDPDRVLTPLVRV
;
A
#
# COMPACT_ATOMS: atom_id res chain seq x y z
N MET A 1 -34.94 0.25 18.74
CA MET A 1 -33.92 0.93 19.56
C MET A 1 -33.55 -0.02 20.69
N SER A 2 -32.46 -0.77 20.53
CA SER A 2 -32.11 -1.86 21.44
C SER A 2 -31.74 -1.32 22.82
N ASN A 3 -32.50 -1.71 23.85
CA ASN A 3 -32.27 -1.32 25.24
C ASN A 3 -30.94 -1.92 25.75
N ILE A 4 -29.88 -1.11 25.79
CA ILE A 4 -28.62 -1.50 26.44
C ILE A 4 -28.86 -1.61 27.95
N SER A 5 -28.68 -2.81 28.50
CA SER A 5 -28.78 -3.04 29.93
C SER A 5 -27.52 -2.54 30.65
N ARG A 6 -27.64 -2.12 31.91
CA ARG A 6 -26.50 -1.68 32.75
C ARG A 6 -25.38 -2.73 32.79
N ARG A 7 -25.73 -4.02 32.75
CA ARG A 7 -24.77 -5.13 32.67
C ARG A 7 -24.02 -5.19 31.35
N ASP A 8 -24.69 -4.85 30.24
CA ASP A 8 -24.10 -4.86 28.91
C ASP A 8 -23.21 -3.62 28.74
N PHE A 9 -23.62 -2.48 29.32
CA PHE A 9 -22.76 -1.30 29.42
C PHE A 9 -21.48 -1.59 30.20
N LEU A 10 -21.57 -2.26 31.35
CA LEU A 10 -20.39 -2.63 32.14
C LEU A 10 -19.51 -3.68 31.44
N LYS A 11 -20.11 -4.63 30.73
CA LYS A 11 -19.35 -5.62 29.94
C LYS A 11 -18.62 -4.97 28.77
N VAL A 12 -19.29 -4.08 28.03
CA VAL A 12 -18.69 -3.34 26.90
C VAL A 12 -17.62 -2.36 27.41
N GLY A 13 -17.92 -1.62 28.47
CA GLY A 13 -16.97 -0.69 29.08
C GLY A 13 -15.75 -1.40 29.66
N GLY A 14 -15.94 -2.53 30.35
CA GLY A 14 -14.85 -3.36 30.87
C GLY A 14 -13.98 -3.96 29.76
N ALA A 15 -14.61 -4.52 28.71
CA ALA A 15 -13.90 -5.04 27.55
C ALA A 15 -13.09 -3.94 26.83
N ALA A 16 -13.68 -2.76 26.62
CA ALA A 16 -13.00 -1.62 26.00
C ALA A 16 -11.81 -1.14 26.85
N ALA A 17 -11.96 -1.05 28.17
CA ALA A 17 -10.87 -0.67 29.07
C ALA A 17 -9.71 -1.69 29.03
N THR A 18 -10.00 -2.99 29.02
CA THR A 18 -8.98 -4.03 28.89
C THR A 18 -8.27 -4.00 27.53
N ALA A 19 -9.00 -3.78 26.44
CA ALA A 19 -8.41 -3.71 25.10
C ALA A 19 -7.45 -2.52 24.95
N LEU A 20 -7.81 -1.36 25.51
CA LEU A 20 -6.95 -0.17 25.50
C LEU A 20 -5.71 -0.37 26.39
N ALA A 21 -5.85 -0.98 27.57
CA ALA A 21 -4.73 -1.27 28.44
C ALA A 21 -3.74 -2.27 27.82
N VAL A 22 -4.24 -3.35 27.22
CA VAL A 22 -3.40 -4.37 26.56
C VAL A 22 -2.80 -3.84 25.26
N GLY A 23 -3.51 -2.99 24.52
CA GLY A 23 -3.03 -2.37 23.28
C GLY A 23 -1.76 -1.53 23.45
N GLN A 24 -1.53 -0.97 24.64
CA GLN A 24 -0.30 -0.22 24.98
C GLN A 24 0.93 -1.12 25.12
N PHE A 25 0.75 -2.41 25.34
CA PHE A 25 1.83 -3.40 25.46
C PHE A 25 2.13 -4.13 24.15
N ILE A 26 1.44 -3.78 23.05
CA ILE A 26 1.85 -4.23 21.72
C ILE A 26 3.21 -3.59 21.44
N PRO A 27 4.28 -4.38 21.24
CA PRO A 27 5.58 -3.82 20.94
C PRO A 27 5.49 -2.96 19.69
N ALA A 28 6.04 -1.74 19.74
CA ALA A 28 6.18 -0.88 18.57
C ALA A 28 6.67 -1.63 17.31
N PRO A 29 7.64 -2.57 17.36
CA PRO A 29 8.04 -3.33 16.17
C PRO A 29 6.98 -4.30 15.64
N VAL A 30 6.04 -4.79 16.45
CA VAL A 30 4.93 -5.66 15.98
C VAL A 30 3.82 -4.82 15.33
N ALA A 31 3.49 -3.66 15.92
CA ALA A 31 2.57 -2.71 15.31
C ALA A 31 3.16 -2.11 14.02
N GLN A 32 4.47 -1.86 14.01
CA GLN A 32 5.19 -1.39 12.84
C GLN A 32 5.30 -2.51 11.80
N ALA A 33 5.63 -3.75 12.17
CA ALA A 33 5.62 -4.89 11.25
C ALA A 33 4.23 -5.20 10.67
N ALA A 34 3.14 -4.98 11.41
CA ALA A 34 1.79 -5.11 10.87
C ALA A 34 1.44 -3.99 9.87
N ARG A 35 2.01 -2.80 10.05
CA ARG A 35 1.93 -1.69 9.10
C ARG A 35 2.91 -1.85 7.93
N ASP A 36 4.07 -2.43 8.13
CA ASP A 36 5.09 -2.64 7.10
C ASP A 36 4.76 -3.86 6.25
N ALA A 37 4.10 -4.88 6.83
CA ALA A 37 3.47 -5.99 6.09
C ALA A 37 2.34 -5.51 5.18
N GLY A 38 1.79 -4.32 5.43
CA GLY A 38 0.87 -3.62 4.56
C GLY A 38 1.51 -2.33 4.07
N HIS A 39 2.34 -2.42 3.02
CA HIS A 39 3.02 -1.31 2.30
C HIS A 39 2.18 -0.03 1.99
N LEU A 40 0.91 -0.02 2.35
CA LEU A 40 -0.06 1.05 2.28
C LEU A 40 -0.67 1.34 3.66
N ASN A 41 -0.86 2.61 3.99
CA ASN A 41 -1.62 3.05 5.16
C ASN A 41 -3.10 2.63 5.04
N ALA A 42 -3.90 2.90 6.08
CA ALA A 42 -5.33 2.59 6.09
C ALA A 42 -6.12 3.27 4.94
N GLN A 43 -5.55 4.30 4.31
CA GLN A 43 -6.12 5.04 3.18
C GLN A 43 -5.64 4.51 1.82
N GLY A 44 -4.73 3.54 1.79
CA GLY A 44 -4.18 2.98 0.55
C GLY A 44 -2.96 3.73 0.01
N ASP A 45 -2.31 4.60 0.79
CA ASP A 45 -1.13 5.37 0.41
C ASP A 45 0.14 4.79 1.02
N GLY A 46 1.23 4.77 0.26
CA GLY A 46 2.50 4.21 0.73
C GLY A 46 3.44 3.87 -0.42
N GLU A 47 4.33 2.90 -0.21
CA GLU A 47 5.31 2.49 -1.19
C GLU A 47 5.24 0.99 -1.43
N ILE A 48 4.87 0.59 -2.65
CA ILE A 48 4.74 -0.81 -3.02
C ILE A 48 5.95 -1.23 -3.84
N ALA A 49 6.63 -2.30 -3.43
CA ALA A 49 7.66 -2.94 -4.25
C ALA A 49 7.04 -3.63 -5.48
N THR A 50 7.53 -3.30 -6.67
CA THR A 50 7.09 -3.88 -7.94
C THR A 50 8.26 -3.95 -8.93
N MET A 51 8.00 -4.38 -10.16
CA MET A 51 8.98 -4.50 -11.23
C MET A 51 8.66 -3.54 -12.38
N CYS A 52 9.71 -2.99 -12.99
CA CYS A 52 9.61 -2.13 -14.17
C CYS A 52 9.53 -2.96 -15.46
N GLU A 53 8.46 -2.80 -16.23
CA GLU A 53 8.22 -3.54 -17.48
C GLU A 53 8.59 -2.74 -18.75
N MET A 54 9.39 -1.68 -18.62
CA MET A 54 9.73 -0.81 -19.77
C MET A 54 10.82 -1.39 -20.68
N CYS A 55 11.56 -2.40 -20.23
CA CYS A 55 12.56 -3.12 -21.02
C CYS A 55 12.80 -4.52 -20.44
N VAL A 56 13.61 -5.32 -21.14
CA VAL A 56 13.94 -6.70 -20.75
C VAL A 56 14.71 -6.84 -19.44
N TRP A 57 15.26 -5.75 -18.90
CA TRP A 57 16.08 -5.76 -17.68
C TRP A 57 15.26 -5.95 -16.40
N ARG A 58 13.95 -5.63 -16.42
CA ARG A 58 13.02 -5.84 -15.29
C ARG A 58 13.56 -5.31 -13.95
N CYS A 59 13.94 -4.03 -13.90
CA CYS A 59 14.45 -3.42 -12.66
C CYS A 59 13.39 -3.43 -11.55
N GLY A 60 13.76 -3.80 -10.32
CA GLY A 60 12.91 -3.64 -9.14
C GLY A 60 12.76 -2.18 -8.74
N VAL A 61 11.53 -1.76 -8.49
CA VAL A 61 11.15 -0.37 -8.20
C VAL A 61 10.20 -0.29 -7.00
N LEU A 62 10.17 0.87 -6.37
CA LEU A 62 9.19 1.25 -5.36
C LEU A 62 8.19 2.22 -6.01
N ALA A 63 6.92 1.85 -5.99
CA ALA A 63 5.82 2.66 -6.50
C ALA A 63 5.18 3.43 -5.35
N LYS A 64 5.29 4.76 -5.40
CA LYS A 64 4.66 5.65 -4.43
C LYS A 64 3.18 5.83 -4.78
N VAL A 65 2.31 5.48 -3.86
CA VAL A 65 0.85 5.55 -3.98
C VAL A 65 0.32 6.70 -3.13
N VAL A 66 -0.50 7.56 -3.72
CA VAL A 66 -1.20 8.66 -3.06
C VAL A 66 -2.64 8.72 -3.58
N ASN A 67 -3.61 8.76 -2.68
CA ASN A 67 -5.04 8.63 -2.96
C ASN A 67 -5.37 7.41 -3.83
N GLY A 68 -4.72 6.27 -3.53
CA GLY A 68 -4.89 5.03 -4.29
C GLY A 68 -4.37 5.06 -5.74
N LYS A 69 -3.60 6.10 -6.13
CA LYS A 69 -2.96 6.21 -7.45
C LYS A 69 -1.45 6.22 -7.32
N VAL A 70 -0.77 5.52 -8.21
CA VAL A 70 0.70 5.60 -8.32
C VAL A 70 1.07 6.97 -8.87
N VAL A 71 1.87 7.74 -8.14
CA VAL A 71 2.30 9.10 -8.50
C VAL A 71 3.76 9.19 -8.90
N LYS A 72 4.59 8.23 -8.46
CA LYS A 72 6.02 8.20 -8.74
C LYS A 72 6.57 6.78 -8.65
N LEU A 73 7.58 6.51 -9.46
CA LEU A 73 8.40 5.30 -9.38
C LEU A 73 9.83 5.70 -8.99
N ASP A 74 10.44 4.96 -8.08
CA ASP A 74 11.86 5.07 -7.76
C ASP A 74 12.50 3.68 -7.75
N GLY A 75 13.83 3.60 -7.87
CA GLY A 75 14.50 2.31 -7.80
C GLY A 75 14.37 1.74 -6.38
N ASN A 76 14.22 0.41 -6.26
CA ASN A 76 14.25 -0.24 -4.96
C ASN A 76 15.71 -0.38 -4.49
N PRO A 77 16.11 0.17 -3.33
CA PRO A 77 17.46 0.01 -2.75
C PRO A 77 17.84 -1.45 -2.49
N ASP A 78 16.87 -2.30 -2.14
CA ASP A 78 17.10 -3.70 -1.77
C ASP A 78 17.19 -4.62 -3.00
N HIS A 79 16.85 -4.11 -4.19
CA HIS A 79 16.85 -4.91 -5.40
C HIS A 79 18.22 -4.85 -6.10
N PRO A 80 18.89 -6.00 -6.34
CA PRO A 80 20.30 -6.05 -6.72
C PRO A 80 20.62 -5.39 -8.05
N HIS A 81 19.64 -5.31 -8.96
CA HIS A 81 19.84 -4.67 -10.26
C HIS A 81 19.61 -3.16 -10.26
N SER A 82 18.75 -2.65 -9.39
CA SER A 82 18.39 -1.22 -9.39
C SER A 82 19.13 -0.44 -8.31
N ASN A 83 19.39 -1.04 -7.14
CA ASN A 83 20.12 -0.43 -6.03
C ASN A 83 19.67 1.02 -5.76
N GLY A 84 18.35 1.25 -5.78
CA GLY A 84 17.78 2.58 -5.53
C GLY A 84 17.75 3.53 -6.74
N LYS A 85 18.20 3.09 -7.92
CA LYS A 85 18.27 3.91 -9.14
C LYS A 85 17.25 3.46 -10.18
N LEU A 86 16.80 4.41 -10.99
CA LEU A 86 15.86 4.15 -12.09
C LEU A 86 16.21 5.02 -13.30
N CYS A 87 16.19 4.43 -14.49
CA CYS A 87 16.48 5.13 -15.74
C CYS A 87 15.32 6.02 -16.21
N PRO A 88 15.54 6.96 -17.14
CA PRO A 88 14.48 7.86 -17.63
C PRO A 88 13.28 7.13 -18.22
N ARG A 89 13.50 5.98 -18.89
CA ARG A 89 12.43 5.15 -19.43
C ARG A 89 11.54 4.57 -18.32
N GLY A 90 12.15 4.08 -17.24
CA GLY A 90 11.42 3.54 -16.09
C GLY A 90 10.62 4.62 -15.37
N GLN A 91 11.19 5.81 -15.19
CA GLN A 91 10.49 6.97 -14.64
C GLN A 91 9.28 7.39 -15.50
N ALA A 92 9.46 7.39 -16.83
CA ALA A 92 8.39 7.74 -17.78
C ALA A 92 7.33 6.64 -17.94
N GLY A 93 7.62 5.39 -17.58
CA GLY A 93 6.71 4.26 -17.76
C GLY A 93 5.36 4.40 -17.04
N LEU A 94 5.31 5.21 -15.98
CA LEU A 94 4.06 5.54 -15.29
C LEU A 94 3.02 6.21 -16.20
N ALA A 95 3.47 6.96 -17.21
CA ALA A 95 2.58 7.65 -18.15
C ALA A 95 1.72 6.68 -18.94
N THR A 96 2.25 5.49 -19.29
CA THR A 96 1.51 4.46 -20.02
C THR A 96 0.30 3.96 -19.25
N THR A 97 0.41 3.88 -17.92
CA THR A 97 -0.73 3.49 -17.08
C THR A 97 -1.84 4.52 -17.13
N TYR A 98 -1.56 5.80 -17.35
CA TYR A 98 -2.56 6.88 -17.35
C TYR A 98 -2.81 7.50 -18.73
N ASP A 99 -2.33 6.85 -19.78
CA ASP A 99 -2.48 7.33 -21.15
C ASP A 99 -3.99 7.41 -21.53
N PRO A 100 -4.47 8.55 -22.07
CA PRO A 100 -5.86 8.69 -22.49
C PRO A 100 -6.25 7.73 -23.62
N ASP A 101 -5.30 7.30 -24.44
CA ASP A 101 -5.52 6.43 -25.60
C ASP A 101 -5.32 4.95 -25.27
N ARG A 102 -5.11 4.60 -23.99
CA ARG A 102 -4.91 3.20 -23.57
C ARG A 102 -6.15 2.34 -23.85
N VAL A 103 -5.94 1.09 -24.24
CA VAL A 103 -7.03 0.14 -24.49
C VAL A 103 -7.69 -0.23 -23.16
N LEU A 104 -8.94 0.22 -22.97
CA LEU A 104 -9.73 -0.03 -21.75
C LEU A 104 -10.66 -1.24 -21.86
N THR A 105 -11.00 -1.64 -23.08
CA THR A 105 -11.99 -2.68 -23.36
C THR A 105 -11.50 -3.61 -24.49
N PRO A 106 -11.97 -4.87 -24.53
CA PRO A 106 -11.72 -5.74 -25.67
C PRO A 106 -12.22 -5.13 -26.99
N LEU A 107 -11.46 -5.29 -28.07
CA LEU A 107 -11.82 -4.82 -29.42
C LEU A 107 -11.94 -6.02 -30.37
N VAL A 108 -12.91 -5.98 -31.28
CA VAL A 108 -13.14 -7.02 -32.29
C VAL A 108 -13.04 -6.39 -33.67
N ARG A 109 -12.27 -7.02 -34.56
CA ARG A 109 -12.16 -6.59 -35.96
C ARG A 109 -13.47 -6.91 -36.69
N VAL A 110 -14.01 -5.90 -37.38
CA VAL A 110 -15.20 -6.01 -38.24
C VAL A 110 -14.86 -6.72 -39.54
#